data_AF-A0A7Y2PJQ2-F1
#
_entry.id   AF-A0A7Y2PJQ2-F1
#
_cell.length_a   1.000
_cell.length_b   1.000
_cell.length_c   1.000
_cell.angle_alpha   90.00
_cell.angle_beta   90.00
_cell.angle_gamma   90.00
#
_symmetry.space_group_name_H-M   'P 1'
#
loop_
_entity.id
_entity.type
_entity.pdbx_description
1 polymer ?
#
loop_
_entity_poly.entity_id
_entity_poly.type
_entity_poly.pdbx_seq_one_letter_code
_entity_poly.pdbx_strand_id
1 'polypeptide(L)'
;FNTRHNSHKFAWTLPVAALGMICLAYVTGPKPAPTAPEVAKVIKYQPIPETAVSGAKPATAPAPVTAPAAAPAPVASVDFDKVHAVIQERCAVCHSATPTSPLFSAAPGGVMLDTAQQIQLMAPRIQAQAVASQIMPLGNITQMTQQERDLLGAWINTGARTN
;
A
#
# COMPACT_ATOMS: atom_id res chain seq x y z
N PHE A 1 -21.51 -6.04 61.23
CA PHE A 1 -22.17 -6.88 60.22
C PHE A 1 -21.16 -7.25 59.14
N ASN A 2 -20.73 -8.51 59.10
CA ASN A 2 -19.74 -9.02 58.15
C ASN A 2 -20.43 -9.40 56.82
N THR A 3 -20.26 -8.60 55.78
CA THR A 3 -20.92 -8.78 54.47
C THR A 3 -20.23 -9.78 53.55
N ARG A 4 -19.07 -10.33 53.93
CA ARG A 4 -18.28 -11.27 53.10
C ARG A 4 -19.07 -12.51 52.65
N HIS A 5 -20.06 -12.94 53.42
CA HIS A 5 -20.86 -14.14 53.10
C HIS A 5 -22.06 -13.85 52.17
N ASN A 6 -22.41 -12.59 51.92
CA ASN A 6 -23.52 -12.23 51.01
C ASN A 6 -23.08 -12.06 49.55
N SER A 7 -21.78 -11.93 49.27
CA SER A 7 -21.25 -11.69 47.91
C SER A 7 -21.42 -12.89 46.96
N HIS A 8 -21.55 -14.12 47.47
CA HIS A 8 -21.75 -15.32 46.64
C HIS A 8 -23.17 -15.42 46.05
N LYS A 9 -24.16 -14.70 46.61
CA LYS A 9 -25.55 -14.72 46.12
C LYS A 9 -25.70 -14.13 44.72
N PHE A 10 -24.80 -13.21 44.36
CA PHE A 10 -24.82 -12.51 43.06
C PHE A 10 -23.67 -12.92 42.16
N ALA A 11 -22.89 -13.94 42.51
CA ALA A 11 -21.78 -14.40 41.67
C ALA A 11 -22.24 -14.85 40.26
N TRP A 12 -23.49 -15.30 40.13
CA TRP A 12 -24.10 -15.68 38.84
C TRP A 12 -24.55 -14.49 37.98
N THR A 13 -24.66 -13.27 38.54
CA THR A 13 -25.08 -12.10 37.75
C THR A 13 -23.98 -11.61 36.82
N LEU A 14 -22.70 -11.82 37.17
CA LEU A 14 -21.55 -11.46 36.34
C LEU A 14 -21.54 -12.20 34.99
N PRO A 15 -21.63 -13.55 34.91
CA PRO A 15 -21.69 -14.23 33.62
C PRO A 15 -22.97 -13.91 32.85
N VAL A 16 -24.12 -13.72 33.51
CA VAL A 16 -25.38 -13.37 32.85
C VAL A 16 -25.32 -11.97 32.22
N ALA A 17 -24.75 -10.99 32.92
CA ALA A 17 -24.55 -9.65 32.39
C ALA A 17 -23.57 -9.64 31.21
N ALA A 18 -22.48 -10.42 31.29
CA ALA A 18 -21.54 -10.57 30.19
C ALA A 18 -22.21 -11.17 28.93
N LEU A 19 -23.02 -12.22 29.11
CA LEU A 19 -23.73 -12.87 28.01
C LEU A 19 -24.80 -11.95 27.39
N GLY A 20 -25.51 -11.17 28.21
CA GLY A 20 -26.44 -10.15 27.75
C GLY A 20 -25.77 -9.05 26.92
N MET A 21 -24.61 -8.56 27.33
CA MET A 21 -23.83 -7.56 26.58
C MET A 21 -23.32 -8.11 25.23
N ILE A 22 -22.93 -9.38 25.18
CA ILE A 22 -22.51 -10.05 23.93
C ILE A 22 -23.68 -10.20 22.96
N CYS A 23 -24.86 -10.64 23.44
CA CYS A 23 -26.06 -10.74 22.61
C CYS A 23 -26.49 -9.37 22.05
N LEU A 24 -26.39 -8.32 22.87
CA LEU A 24 -26.71 -6.96 22.42
C LEU A 24 -25.76 -6.50 21.32
N ALA A 25 -24.45 -6.75 21.46
CA ALA A 25 -23.45 -6.42 20.44
C ALA A 25 -23.68 -7.21 19.13
N TYR A 26 -24.15 -8.46 19.20
CA TYR A 26 -24.46 -9.26 18.01
C TYR A 26 -25.70 -8.75 17.25
N VAL A 27 -26.71 -8.26 17.96
CA VAL A 27 -27.94 -7.74 17.35
C VAL A 27 -27.76 -6.33 16.78
N THR A 28 -26.93 -5.49 17.41
CA THR A 28 -26.72 -4.08 16.98
C THR A 28 -25.46 -3.87 16.14
N GLY A 29 -24.68 -4.92 15.90
CA GLY A 29 -23.51 -4.86 15.02
C GLY A 29 -23.87 -4.42 13.60
N PRO A 30 -23.05 -3.57 12.96
CA PRO A 30 -23.29 -3.15 11.57
C PRO A 30 -23.26 -4.38 10.64
N LYS A 31 -24.26 -4.50 9.77
CA LYS A 31 -24.26 -5.51 8.70
C LYS A 31 -22.97 -5.33 7.88
N PRO A 32 -22.18 -6.39 7.64
CA PRO A 32 -21.10 -6.33 6.66
C PRO A 32 -21.69 -5.88 5.33
N ALA A 33 -21.14 -4.81 4.76
CA ALA A 33 -21.52 -4.39 3.41
C ALA A 33 -21.23 -5.56 2.44
N PRO A 34 -22.09 -5.79 1.44
CA PRO A 34 -21.86 -6.83 0.45
C PRO A 34 -20.53 -6.58 -0.27
N THR A 35 -19.60 -7.53 -0.11
CA THR A 35 -18.50 -7.75 -1.03
C THR A 35 -19.07 -8.30 -2.34
N ALA A 36 -19.27 -7.43 -3.34
CA ALA A 36 -19.09 -7.73 -4.77
C ALA A 36 -19.33 -6.48 -5.62
N PRO A 37 -18.62 -6.33 -6.77
CA PRO A 37 -18.89 -5.27 -7.73
C PRO A 37 -20.12 -5.67 -8.56
N GLU A 38 -21.23 -4.98 -8.36
CA GLU A 38 -22.38 -5.04 -9.28
C GLU A 38 -22.55 -3.69 -9.97
N VAL A 39 -21.66 -3.38 -10.92
CA VAL A 39 -22.02 -2.65 -12.15
C VAL A 39 -21.04 -3.06 -13.27
N ALA A 40 -21.04 -4.35 -13.63
CA ALA A 40 -20.63 -4.73 -14.98
C ALA A 40 -21.86 -4.56 -15.88
N LYS A 41 -22.11 -3.32 -16.32
CA LYS A 41 -23.09 -3.07 -17.38
C LYS A 41 -22.57 -3.78 -18.62
N VAL A 42 -23.31 -4.77 -19.10
CA VAL A 42 -23.05 -5.53 -20.32
C VAL A 42 -22.89 -4.55 -21.48
N ILE A 43 -21.65 -4.27 -21.87
CA ILE A 43 -21.33 -3.65 -23.14
C ILE A 43 -21.54 -4.73 -24.19
N LYS A 44 -22.67 -4.68 -24.89
CA LYS A 44 -22.81 -5.39 -26.16
C LYS A 44 -21.86 -4.71 -27.14
N TYR A 45 -20.83 -5.44 -27.53
CA TYR A 45 -19.92 -5.03 -28.59
C TYR A 45 -20.70 -4.94 -29.91
N GLN A 46 -20.87 -3.71 -30.41
CA GLN A 46 -21.28 -3.47 -31.79
C GLN A 46 -20.00 -3.41 -32.63
N PRO A 47 -19.75 -4.32 -33.58
CA PRO A 47 -18.63 -4.15 -34.48
C PRO A 47 -18.87 -2.92 -35.36
N ILE A 48 -17.88 -2.04 -35.37
CA ILE A 48 -17.70 -0.94 -36.33
C ILE A 48 -17.66 -1.54 -37.76
N PRO A 49 -18.38 -0.97 -38.74
CA PRO A 49 -18.30 -1.43 -40.13
C PRO A 49 -16.88 -1.19 -40.68
N GLU A 50 -16.30 -2.24 -41.27
CA GLU A 50 -14.92 -2.34 -41.78
C GLU A 50 -14.62 -1.49 -43.03
N THR A 51 -15.33 -0.38 -43.26
CA THR A 51 -15.15 0.44 -44.47
C THR A 51 -14.21 1.63 -44.30
N ALA A 52 -13.48 1.74 -43.19
CA ALA A 52 -12.63 2.89 -42.88
C ALA A 52 -11.10 2.65 -42.90
N VAL A 53 -10.60 1.53 -43.44
CA VAL A 53 -9.15 1.37 -43.71
C VAL A 53 -8.96 0.79 -45.11
N SER A 54 -8.69 1.69 -46.05
CA SER A 54 -8.11 1.38 -47.34
C SER A 54 -6.62 1.05 -47.17
N GLY A 55 -6.19 -0.12 -47.66
CA GLY A 55 -4.82 -0.29 -48.14
C GLY A 55 -4.08 -1.55 -47.70
N ALA A 56 -3.96 -2.47 -48.67
CA ALA A 56 -2.87 -3.43 -48.86
C ALA A 56 -2.86 -4.77 -48.09
N LYS A 57 -3.11 -5.85 -48.85
CA LYS A 57 -2.66 -7.24 -48.67
C LYS A 57 -1.84 -7.57 -49.97
N PRO A 58 -0.80 -8.44 -50.02
CA PRO A 58 -0.78 -9.73 -49.34
C PRO A 58 0.53 -10.34 -48.79
N ALA A 59 0.30 -11.21 -47.80
CA ALA A 59 0.88 -12.55 -47.55
C ALA A 59 2.40 -12.73 -47.34
N THR A 60 2.76 -13.33 -46.20
CA THR A 60 3.42 -14.66 -46.08
C THR A 60 3.58 -15.04 -44.59
N ALA A 61 3.36 -16.32 -44.26
CA ALA A 61 3.43 -16.90 -42.91
C ALA A 61 4.89 -17.22 -42.47
N PRO A 62 5.17 -17.48 -41.18
CA PRO A 62 6.44 -17.13 -40.54
C PRO A 62 7.51 -18.23 -40.59
N ALA A 63 8.78 -17.82 -40.68
CA ALA A 63 9.94 -18.64 -40.33
C ALA A 63 10.34 -18.36 -38.85
N PRO A 64 10.77 -19.37 -38.07
CA PRO A 64 11.16 -19.17 -36.68
C PRO A 64 12.56 -18.56 -36.65
N VAL A 65 12.67 -17.31 -36.21
CA VAL A 65 13.96 -16.74 -35.79
C VAL A 65 14.08 -16.93 -34.29
N THR A 66 14.83 -17.96 -33.90
CA THR A 66 15.44 -18.09 -32.58
C THR A 66 16.42 -16.93 -32.43
N ALA A 67 15.96 -15.81 -31.86
CA ALA A 67 16.85 -14.78 -31.38
C ALA A 67 17.44 -15.25 -30.04
N PRO A 68 18.77 -15.22 -29.85
CA PRO A 68 19.36 -15.48 -28.54
C PRO A 68 18.80 -14.45 -27.56
N ALA A 69 18.28 -14.94 -26.43
CA ALA A 69 17.94 -14.08 -25.30
C ALA A 69 19.18 -13.26 -24.93
N ALA A 70 19.13 -11.96 -25.22
CA ALA A 70 20.12 -11.03 -24.76
C ALA A 70 20.19 -11.15 -23.23
N ALA A 71 21.40 -11.41 -22.72
CA ALA A 71 21.65 -11.36 -21.29
C ALA A 71 21.14 -10.02 -20.75
N PRO A 72 20.45 -10.00 -19.59
CA PRO A 72 19.96 -8.76 -19.03
C PRO A 72 21.14 -7.81 -18.88
N ALA A 73 21.04 -6.62 -19.49
CA ALA A 73 22.00 -5.56 -19.28
C ALA A 73 22.13 -5.32 -17.77
N PRO A 74 23.35 -5.11 -17.24
CA PRO A 74 23.50 -4.78 -15.83
C PRO A 74 22.61 -3.57 -15.54
N VAL A 75 21.61 -3.79 -14.70
CA VAL A 75 20.72 -2.72 -14.23
C VAL A 75 21.63 -1.69 -13.57
N ALA A 76 21.68 -0.49 -14.14
CA ALA A 76 22.39 0.62 -13.52
C ALA A 76 21.86 0.75 -12.09
N SER A 77 22.74 0.57 -11.11
CA SER A 77 22.36 0.67 -9.70
C SER A 77 21.90 2.10 -9.43
N VAL A 78 20.67 2.24 -8.96
CA VAL A 78 20.18 3.53 -8.48
C VAL A 78 21.00 3.92 -7.26
N ASP A 79 21.53 5.14 -7.27
CA ASP A 79 22.33 5.68 -6.16
C ASP A 79 21.46 5.87 -4.91
N PHE A 80 21.78 5.13 -3.84
CA PHE A 80 21.05 5.21 -2.59
C PHE A 80 21.13 6.59 -1.94
N ASP A 81 22.19 7.37 -2.16
CA ASP A 81 22.34 8.68 -1.51
C ASP A 81 21.24 9.65 -1.97
N LYS A 82 20.85 9.57 -3.24
CA LYS A 82 19.73 10.36 -3.79
C LYS A 82 18.38 9.91 -3.24
N VAL A 83 18.20 8.60 -3.10
CA VAL A 83 17.00 8.01 -2.49
C VAL A 83 16.89 8.44 -1.02
N HIS A 84 17.99 8.37 -0.29
CA HIS A 84 18.07 8.79 1.09
C HIS A 84 17.70 10.26 1.25
N ALA A 85 18.24 11.15 0.41
CA ALA A 85 17.90 12.58 0.44
C ALA A 85 16.39 12.82 0.25
N VAL A 86 15.76 12.16 -0.74
CA VAL A 86 14.31 12.24 -0.96
C VAL A 86 13.53 11.75 0.26
N ILE A 87 13.93 10.63 0.86
CA ILE A 87 13.26 10.08 2.03
C ILE A 87 13.36 11.02 3.24
N GLN A 88 14.53 11.63 3.47
CA GLN A 88 14.70 12.58 4.55
C GLN A 88 13.82 13.81 4.37
N GLU A 89 13.73 14.34 3.15
CA GLU A 89 12.95 15.55 2.88
C GLU A 89 11.44 15.31 2.85
N ARG A 90 11.01 14.15 2.31
CA ARG A 90 9.58 13.88 2.03
C ARG A 90 8.91 12.99 3.07
N CYS A 91 9.66 12.14 3.77
CA CYS A 91 9.10 11.10 4.63
C CYS A 91 9.49 11.26 6.10
N ALA A 92 10.77 11.51 6.40
CA ALA A 92 11.29 11.55 7.77
C ALA A 92 10.69 12.67 8.63
N VAL A 93 10.14 13.72 8.00
CA VAL A 93 9.37 14.79 8.66
C VAL A 93 8.29 14.25 9.61
N CYS A 94 7.64 13.15 9.23
CA CYS A 94 6.66 12.44 10.06
C CYS A 94 7.14 11.06 10.53
N HIS A 95 7.96 10.37 9.72
CA HIS A 95 8.41 9.00 9.96
C HIS A 95 9.84 8.94 10.51
N SER A 96 10.07 9.59 11.64
CA SER A 96 11.34 9.63 12.35
C SER A 96 11.15 9.27 13.82
N ALA A 97 12.20 8.79 14.49
CA ALA A 97 12.25 8.68 15.94
C ALA A 97 11.99 10.04 16.63
N THR A 98 12.31 11.14 15.94
CA THR A 98 12.04 12.51 16.38
C THR A 98 11.35 13.29 15.26
N PRO A 99 10.03 13.08 15.03
CA PRO A 99 9.31 13.79 13.98
C PRO A 99 9.40 15.30 14.15
N THR A 100 9.58 16.03 13.05
CA THR A 100 9.63 17.50 13.04
C THR A 100 8.27 18.12 12.71
N SER A 101 7.33 17.33 12.18
CA SER A 101 5.95 17.75 11.96
C SER A 101 5.22 17.99 13.28
N PRO A 102 4.52 19.13 13.46
CA PRO A 102 3.71 19.39 14.65
C PRO A 102 2.48 18.46 14.76
N LEU A 103 2.16 17.72 13.70
CA LEU A 103 1.00 16.82 13.65
C LEU A 103 1.24 15.51 14.41
N PHE A 104 2.49 15.17 14.72
CA PHE A 104 2.86 13.88 15.28
C PHE A 104 3.94 14.02 16.35
N SER A 105 3.67 13.47 17.54
CA SER A 105 4.68 13.33 18.61
C SER A 105 5.52 12.06 18.50
N ALA A 106 5.13 11.12 17.64
CA ALA A 106 5.83 9.88 17.34
C ALA A 106 5.51 9.44 15.91
N ALA A 107 6.39 8.63 15.32
CA ALA A 107 6.23 8.15 13.95
C ALA A 107 4.90 7.37 13.74
N PRO A 108 4.04 7.78 12.80
CA PRO A 108 2.80 7.07 12.51
C PRO A 108 3.05 5.61 12.11
N GLY A 109 2.27 4.70 12.68
CA GLY A 109 2.37 3.26 12.39
C GLY A 109 3.70 2.63 12.82
N GLY A 110 4.49 3.30 13.67
CA GLY A 110 5.80 2.83 14.12
C GLY A 110 6.85 2.77 13.01
N VAL A 111 6.61 3.43 11.87
CA VAL A 111 7.52 3.44 10.73
C VAL A 111 8.54 4.57 10.91
N MET A 112 9.78 4.19 11.21
CA MET A 112 10.92 5.10 11.30
C MET A 112 11.81 4.92 10.07
N LEU A 113 12.31 6.03 9.53
CA LEU A 113 13.12 6.12 8.31
C LEU A 113 14.40 6.94 8.57
N ASP A 114 14.94 6.86 9.79
CA ASP A 114 16.10 7.66 10.21
C ASP A 114 17.42 7.10 9.67
N THR A 115 17.49 5.78 9.45
CA THR A 115 18.72 5.09 9.04
C THR A 115 18.53 4.34 7.73
N ALA A 116 19.64 4.12 7.01
CA ALA A 116 19.64 3.37 5.76
C ALA A 116 19.05 1.95 5.93
N GLN A 117 19.38 1.28 7.04
CA GLN A 117 18.89 -0.06 7.35
C GLN A 117 17.38 -0.06 7.59
N GLN A 118 16.85 0.93 8.31
CA GLN A 118 15.40 1.08 8.51
C GLN A 118 14.69 1.36 7.18
N ILE A 119 15.23 2.25 6.36
CA ILE A 119 14.70 2.59 5.04
C ILE A 119 14.61 1.35 4.15
N GLN A 120 15.69 0.58 4.09
CA GLN A 120 15.73 -0.67 3.33
C GLN A 120 14.69 -1.68 3.85
N LEU A 121 14.58 -1.84 5.18
CA LEU A 121 13.59 -2.74 5.78
C LEU A 121 12.15 -2.31 5.49
N MET A 122 11.92 -1.00 5.36
CA MET A 122 10.61 -0.41 5.08
C MET A 122 10.31 -0.27 3.57
N ALA A 123 11.23 -0.66 2.68
CA ALA A 123 11.06 -0.56 1.23
C ALA A 123 9.70 -1.08 0.70
N PRO A 124 9.16 -2.23 1.17
CA PRO A 124 7.83 -2.68 0.73
C PRO A 124 6.69 -1.72 1.11
N ARG A 125 6.79 -1.08 2.28
CA ARG A 125 5.80 -0.06 2.71
C ARG A 125 5.97 1.23 1.92
N ILE A 126 7.20 1.66 1.67
CA ILE A 126 7.49 2.83 0.82
C ILE A 126 6.91 2.62 -0.58
N GLN A 127 7.11 1.43 -1.16
CA GLN A 127 6.54 1.08 -2.46
C GLN A 127 5.01 1.17 -2.44
N ALA A 128 4.37 0.53 -1.46
CA ALA A 128 2.92 0.47 -1.41
C ALA A 128 2.28 1.86 -1.22
N GLN A 129 2.86 2.69 -0.35
CA GLN A 129 2.23 3.94 0.11
C GLN A 129 2.67 5.18 -0.68
N ALA A 130 3.95 5.28 -1.03
CA ALA A 130 4.49 6.45 -1.73
C ALA A 130 4.54 6.24 -3.24
N VAL A 131 4.84 5.03 -3.73
CA VAL A 131 5.00 4.80 -5.17
C VAL A 131 3.69 4.34 -5.81
N ALA A 132 3.10 3.25 -5.31
CA ALA A 132 1.96 2.60 -5.95
C ALA A 132 0.62 3.32 -5.70
N SER A 133 0.31 3.65 -4.44
CA SER A 133 -0.95 4.34 -4.11
C SER A 133 -0.83 5.86 -4.13
N GLN A 134 0.40 6.38 -4.01
CA GLN A 134 0.71 7.81 -3.91
C GLN A 134 -0.01 8.53 -2.75
N ILE A 135 -0.51 7.78 -1.76
CA ILE A 135 -1.22 8.33 -0.61
C ILE A 135 -0.28 9.04 0.38
N MET A 136 1.00 8.66 0.36
CA MET A 136 2.07 9.33 1.11
C MET A 136 2.94 10.17 0.18
N PRO A 137 3.37 11.38 0.59
CA PRO A 137 2.99 12.08 1.81
C PRO A 137 1.49 12.43 1.83
N LEU A 138 0.84 12.41 3.00
CA LEU A 138 -0.59 12.73 3.13
C LEU A 138 -0.89 14.08 2.49
N GLY A 139 -1.84 14.11 1.54
CA GLY A 139 -2.18 15.33 0.80
C GLY A 139 -0.99 15.98 0.06
N ASN A 140 0.09 15.21 -0.17
CA ASN A 140 1.37 15.68 -0.68
C ASN A 140 1.94 16.92 0.04
N ILE A 141 1.79 17.02 1.36
CA ILE A 141 2.19 18.22 2.13
C ILE A 141 3.67 18.60 2.01
N THR A 142 4.55 17.63 1.74
CA THR A 142 6.00 17.87 1.54
C THR A 142 6.35 18.12 0.07
N GLN A 143 5.36 18.26 -0.81
CA GLN A 143 5.54 18.53 -2.25
C GLN A 143 6.39 17.49 -2.99
N MET A 144 6.17 16.21 -2.68
CA MET A 144 6.87 15.12 -3.37
C MET A 144 6.46 15.07 -4.84
N THR A 145 7.46 15.07 -5.73
CA THR A 145 7.28 15.08 -7.18
C THR A 145 7.13 13.67 -7.76
N GLN A 146 6.66 13.55 -9.00
CA GLN A 146 6.59 12.26 -9.69
C GLN A 146 8.00 11.68 -9.93
N GLN A 147 8.98 12.53 -10.27
CA GLN A 147 10.37 12.11 -10.50
C GLN A 147 11.00 11.49 -9.25
N GLU A 148 10.72 12.05 -8.07
CA GLU A 148 11.14 11.48 -6.80
C GLU A 148 10.49 10.12 -6.54
N ARG A 149 9.20 9.94 -6.89
CA ARG A 149 8.51 8.63 -6.75
C ARG A 149 9.09 7.60 -7.69
N ASP A 150 9.38 7.99 -8.93
CA ASP A 150 9.98 7.11 -9.93
C ASP A 150 11.38 6.66 -9.50
N LEU A 151 12.16 7.57 -8.88
CA LEU A 151 13.45 7.26 -8.28
C LEU A 151 13.31 6.21 -7.17
N LEU A 152 12.35 6.38 -6.24
CA LEU A 152 12.10 5.39 -5.18
C LEU A 152 11.69 4.04 -5.78
N GLY A 153 10.78 4.04 -6.75
CA GLY A 153 10.31 2.82 -7.42
C GLY A 153 11.44 2.08 -8.12
N ALA A 154 12.31 2.78 -8.85
CA ALA A 154 13.47 2.19 -9.52
C ALA A 154 14.46 1.58 -8.52
N TRP A 155 14.75 2.28 -7.42
CA TRP A 155 15.60 1.75 -6.35
C TRP A 155 15.00 0.48 -5.71
N ILE A 156 13.70 0.47 -5.43
CA ILE A 156 13.03 -0.70 -4.84
C ILE A 156 13.04 -1.88 -5.82
N ASN A 157 12.76 -1.63 -7.11
CA ASN A 157 12.76 -2.66 -8.15
C ASN A 157 14.15 -3.29 -8.39
N THR A 158 15.23 -2.58 -8.06
CA THR A 158 16.60 -3.13 -8.14
C THR A 158 17.03 -3.86 -6.87
N GLY A 159 16.16 -3.99 -5.87
CA GLY A 159 16.40 -4.74 -4.64
C GLY A 159 16.69 -3.88 -3.41
N ALA A 160 16.37 -2.58 -3.47
CA ALA A 160 16.49 -1.65 -2.34
C ALA A 160 17.87 -1.69 -1.66
N ARG A 161 18.96 -1.72 -2.45
CA ARG A 161 20.32 -1.81 -1.89
C ARG A 161 20.72 -0.49 -1.25
N THR A 162 21.37 -0.58 -0.10
CA THR A 162 22.08 0.52 0.56
C THR A 162 23.54 0.43 0.15
N ASN A 163 24.16 1.56 -0.17
CA ASN A 163 25.54 1.63 -0.68
C ASN A 163 26.56 1.16 0.37
#